data_AF-A0AAU7RAD4-F1
#
_entry.id   AF-A0AAU7RAD4-F1
#
_cell.length_a   1.000
_cell.length_b   1.000
_cell.length_c   1.000
_cell.angle_alpha   90.00
_cell.angle_beta   90.00
_cell.angle_gamma   90.00
#
_symmetry.space_group_name_H-M   'P 1'
#
loop_
_entity.id
_entity.type
_entity.pdbx_description
1 polymer ?
#
loop_
_entity_poly.entity_id
_entity_poly.type
_entity_poly.pdbx_seq_one_letter_code
_entity_poly.pdbx_strand_id
1 'polypeptide(L)'
;MPWWFWILLWIALIALSLLLHLTLGYRLFRKFMATVRELGEAGRRFGTLPKTTESNTLVSAAEATGERPAPGSAVFASPEQMRHDYVTAKAARREIRRLKRVQRKADRGQPQSLHDIEFR
;
A
#
# COMPACT_ATOMS: atom_id res chain seq x y z
N MET A 1 -50.95 19.27 11.76
CA MET A 1 -49.52 19.00 11.53
C MET A 1 -49.01 18.15 12.67
N PRO A 2 -48.79 16.85 12.47
CA PRO A 2 -48.48 15.93 13.57
C PRO A 2 -47.05 16.18 14.02
N TRP A 3 -46.89 16.81 15.19
CA TRP A 3 -45.61 17.08 15.84
C TRP A 3 -44.68 15.85 15.91
N TRP A 4 -45.26 14.65 15.96
CA TRP A 4 -44.58 13.35 15.85
C TRP A 4 -43.70 13.17 14.60
N PHE A 5 -44.08 13.73 13.46
CA PHE A 5 -43.28 13.62 12.23
C PHE A 5 -41.88 14.23 12.42
N TRP A 6 -41.79 15.31 13.19
CA TRP A 6 -40.52 15.98 13.46
C TRP A 6 -39.57 15.04 14.22
N ILE A 7 -40.08 14.33 15.23
CA ILE A 7 -39.28 13.36 16.01
C ILE A 7 -38.78 12.22 15.12
N LEU A 8 -39.65 11.67 14.25
CA LEU A 8 -39.28 10.61 13.32
C LEU A 8 -38.20 11.07 12.33
N LEU A 9 -38.28 12.32 11.85
CA LEU A 9 -37.28 12.91 10.97
C LEU A 9 -35.90 12.96 11.64
N TRP A 10 -35.83 13.44 12.89
CA TRP A 10 -34.57 13.47 13.65
C TRP A 10 -34.00 12.08 13.89
N ILE A 11 -34.83 11.11 14.25
CA ILE A 11 -34.38 9.73 14.44
C ILE A 11 -33.82 9.16 13.14
N ALA A 12 -34.50 9.36 12.01
CA ALA A 12 -34.03 8.91 10.71
C ALA A 12 -32.68 9.56 10.33
N LEU A 13 -32.53 10.87 10.56
CA LEU A 13 -31.27 11.60 10.34
C LEU A 13 -30.12 11.07 11.21
N ILE A 14 -30.38 10.85 12.50
CA ILE A 14 -29.38 10.31 13.43
C ILE A 14 -29.01 8.87 13.05
N ALA A 15 -29.99 8.02 12.74
CA ALA A 15 -29.75 6.64 12.33
C ALA A 15 -28.94 6.57 11.03
N LEU A 16 -29.27 7.39 10.04
CA LEU A 16 -28.52 7.47 8.79
C LEU A 16 -27.09 7.95 9.01
N SER A 17 -26.91 9.00 9.81
CA SER A 17 -25.59 9.50 10.19
C SER A 17 -24.78 8.41 10.89
N LEU A 18 -25.36 7.75 11.90
CA LEU A 18 -24.69 6.70 12.65
C LEU A 18 -24.30 5.52 11.75
N LEU A 19 -25.17 5.12 10.81
CA LEU A 19 -24.89 4.08 9.83
C LEU A 19 -23.69 4.46 8.95
N LEU A 20 -23.64 5.69 8.46
CA LEU A 20 -22.49 6.19 7.67
C LEU A 20 -21.20 6.19 8.50
N HIS A 21 -21.25 6.66 9.76
CA HIS A 21 -20.09 6.68 10.64
C HIS A 21 -19.61 5.27 10.99
N LEU A 22 -20.52 4.33 11.27
CA LEU A 22 -20.20 2.93 11.56
C LEU A 22 -19.59 2.24 10.33
N THR A 23 -20.15 2.46 9.14
CA THR A 23 -19.63 1.84 7.90
C THR A 23 -18.26 2.39 7.52
N LEU A 24 -18.07 3.73 7.59
CA LEU A 24 -16.76 4.35 7.37
C LEU A 24 -15.76 3.93 8.44
N GLY A 25 -16.17 3.96 9.71
CA GLY A 25 -15.36 3.56 10.86
C GLY A 25 -14.92 2.12 10.74
N TYR A 26 -15.84 1.20 10.46
CA TYR A 26 -15.52 -0.22 10.27
C TYR A 26 -14.59 -0.46 9.08
N ARG A 27 -14.85 0.19 7.94
CA ARG A 27 -14.02 0.05 6.74
C ARG A 27 -12.60 0.58 6.99
N LEU A 28 -12.48 1.72 7.66
CA LEU A 28 -11.19 2.32 8.01
C LEU A 28 -10.46 1.48 9.05
N PHE A 29 -11.16 1.06 10.10
CA PHE A 29 -10.63 0.19 11.15
C PHE A 29 -10.10 -1.12 10.60
N ARG A 30 -10.82 -1.75 9.65
CA ARG A 30 -10.36 -2.99 9.01
C ARG A 30 -9.05 -2.79 8.24
N LYS A 31 -8.92 -1.68 7.51
CA LYS A 31 -7.69 -1.33 6.78
C LYS A 31 -6.54 -0.98 7.73
N PHE A 32 -6.83 -0.18 8.75
CA PHE A 32 -5.85 0.21 9.76
C PHE A 32 -5.35 -1.00 10.55
N MET A 33 -6.23 -1.91 10.96
CA MET A 33 -5.84 -3.15 11.63
C MET A 33 -5.00 -4.06 10.74
N ALA A 34 -5.21 -4.08 9.42
CA ALA A 34 -4.32 -4.79 8.50
C ALA A 34 -2.91 -4.18 8.55
N THR A 35 -2.79 -2.86 8.49
CA THR A 35 -1.49 -2.18 8.61
C THR A 35 -0.85 -2.33 9.98
N VAL A 36 -1.63 -2.27 11.07
CA VAL A 36 -1.13 -2.46 12.44
C VAL A 36 -0.63 -3.89 12.65
N ARG A 37 -1.29 -4.89 12.06
CA ARG A 37 -0.79 -6.27 12.10
C ARG A 37 0.54 -6.41 11.38
N GLU A 38 0.67 -5.81 10.19
CA GLU A 38 1.94 -5.77 9.45
C GLU A 38 3.04 -5.02 10.23
N LEU A 39 2.71 -3.90 10.88
CA LEU A 39 3.62 -3.15 11.73
C LEU A 39 3.97 -3.90 13.03
N GLY A 40 3.03 -4.66 13.60
CA GLY A 40 3.27 -5.49 14.78
C GLY A 40 4.18 -6.67 14.48
N GLU A 41 4.02 -7.30 13.31
CA GLU A 41 4.95 -8.32 12.82
C GLU A 41 6.34 -7.73 12.56
N ALA A 42 6.43 -6.53 11.99
CA ALA A 42 7.70 -5.82 11.81
C ALA A 42 8.30 -5.36 13.16
N GLY A 43 7.49 -4.87 14.09
CA GLY A 43 7.89 -4.37 15.40
C GLY A 43 8.49 -5.47 16.29
N ARG A 44 7.96 -6.70 16.22
CA ARG A 44 8.58 -7.86 16.89
C ARG A 44 9.98 -8.16 16.34
N ARG A 45 10.25 -7.86 15.06
CA ARG A 45 11.59 -8.01 14.46
C ARG A 45 12.53 -6.88 14.92
N PHE A 46 12.02 -5.67 15.08
CA PHE A 46 12.81 -4.54 15.61
C PHE A 46 13.11 -4.63 17.12
N GLY A 47 12.22 -5.20 17.93
CA GLY A 47 12.44 -5.41 19.36
C GLY A 47 13.59 -6.37 19.70
N THR A 48 14.17 -7.03 18.69
CA THR A 48 15.32 -7.95 18.84
C THR A 48 16.66 -7.34 18.43
N LEU A 49 16.71 -6.05 18.05
CA LEU A 49 17.97 -5.39 17.67
C LEU A 49 18.55 -4.55 18.84
N PRO A 50 19.79 -4.79 19.28
CA PRO A 50 20.47 -3.93 20.24
C PRO A 50 20.90 -2.60 19.60
N LYS A 51 20.88 -1.52 20.39
CA LYS A 51 21.28 -0.15 20.00
C LYS A 51 22.72 -0.08 19.48
N THR A 52 22.96 0.50 18.29
CA THR A 52 24.23 1.15 17.90
C THR A 52 23.93 2.09 16.72
N THR A 53 23.75 3.40 16.92
CA THR A 53 24.77 4.49 16.93
C THR A 53 25.39 4.77 15.54
N GLU A 54 24.86 5.84 14.92
CA GLU A 54 25.53 6.93 14.19
C GLU A 54 26.42 6.72 12.94
N SER A 55 26.39 7.80 12.13
CA SER A 55 27.36 8.24 11.11
C SER A 55 27.27 7.55 9.73
N ASN A 56 27.45 8.20 8.59
CA ASN A 56 27.56 9.60 8.16
C ASN A 56 27.67 9.51 6.60
N THR A 57 27.43 10.62 5.90
CA THR A 57 28.08 10.99 4.62
C THR A 57 27.63 10.38 3.27
N LEU A 58 26.88 11.22 2.52
CA LEU A 58 27.08 11.65 1.12
C LEU A 58 27.22 10.62 -0.02
N VAL A 59 26.30 10.67 -0.99
CA VAL A 59 26.47 10.86 -2.48
C VAL A 59 25.04 10.96 -3.07
N SER A 60 24.48 12.16 -3.30
CA SER A 60 24.47 12.96 -4.55
C SER A 60 23.87 12.30 -5.81
N ALA A 61 22.75 12.87 -6.27
CA ALA A 61 22.16 12.90 -7.64
C ALA A 61 22.19 11.61 -8.50
N ALA A 62 21.06 10.92 -8.72
CA ALA A 62 20.04 11.26 -9.72
C ALA A 62 20.55 11.34 -11.17
N GLU A 63 20.61 10.19 -11.87
CA GLU A 63 20.21 10.13 -13.28
C GLU A 63 19.79 8.71 -13.70
N ALA A 64 18.70 8.66 -14.46
CA ALA A 64 18.02 7.44 -14.89
C ALA A 64 18.82 6.72 -15.97
N THR A 65 19.63 5.76 -15.57
CA THR A 65 20.01 4.63 -16.43
C THR A 65 19.76 3.38 -15.60
N GLY A 66 19.34 2.28 -16.24
CA GLY A 66 19.09 0.99 -15.57
C GLY A 66 20.37 0.35 -15.00
N GLU A 67 21.09 1.06 -14.14
CA GLU A 67 22.19 0.55 -13.36
C GLU A 67 21.61 -0.42 -12.35
N ARG A 68 21.72 -1.69 -12.72
CA ARG A 68 21.55 -2.79 -11.79
C ARG A 68 22.50 -2.51 -10.61
N PRO A 69 22.01 -2.51 -9.35
CA PRO A 69 22.86 -2.20 -8.21
C PRO A 69 24.12 -3.04 -8.27
N ALA A 70 25.28 -2.39 -8.15
CA ALA A 70 26.57 -3.05 -8.22
C ALA A 70 26.59 -4.23 -7.22
N PRO A 71 27.11 -5.41 -7.62
CA PRO A 71 27.16 -6.55 -6.72
C PRO A 71 27.89 -6.17 -5.42
N GLY A 72 27.21 -6.26 -4.28
CA GLY A 72 27.73 -5.84 -2.98
C GLY A 72 27.22 -4.50 -2.45
N SER A 73 26.55 -3.66 -3.27
CA SER A 73 25.99 -2.38 -2.82
C SER A 73 24.92 -2.55 -1.73
N ALA A 74 24.23 -3.69 -1.72
CA ALA A 74 23.23 -4.02 -0.69
C ALA A 74 23.82 -4.22 0.71
N VAL A 75 25.14 -4.49 0.82
CA VAL A 75 25.80 -4.70 2.12
C VAL A 75 26.03 -3.36 2.85
N PHE A 76 26.18 -2.26 2.11
CA PHE A 76 26.46 -0.92 2.64
C PHE A 76 25.28 0.05 2.55
N ALA A 77 24.16 -0.37 1.96
CA ALA A 77 22.96 0.45 1.86
C ALA A 77 22.30 0.63 3.23
N SER A 78 21.76 1.82 3.48
CA SER A 78 20.97 2.03 4.70
C SER A 78 19.67 1.19 4.64
N PRO A 79 19.16 0.67 5.77
CA PRO A 79 17.95 -0.14 5.80
C PRO A 79 16.73 0.55 5.18
N GLU A 80 16.62 1.87 5.33
CA GLU A 80 15.53 2.66 4.75
C GLU A 80 15.62 2.73 3.22
N GLN A 81 16.83 2.90 2.67
CA GLN A 81 17.06 2.84 1.22
C GLN A 81 16.72 1.45 0.67
N MET A 82 17.18 0.39 1.34
CA MET A 82 16.86 -0.99 0.92
C MET A 82 15.36 -1.29 0.97
N ARG A 83 14.64 -0.74 1.96
CA ARG A 83 13.18 -0.87 2.04
C ARG A 83 12.50 -0.15 0.88
N HIS A 84 12.94 1.05 0.54
CA HIS A 84 12.43 1.81 -0.59
C HIS A 84 12.64 1.04 -1.90
N ASP A 85 13.86 0.57 -2.13
CA ASP A 85 14.25 -0.21 -3.31
C ASP A 85 13.48 -1.53 -3.41
N TYR A 86 13.22 -2.18 -2.28
CA TYR A 86 12.40 -3.38 -2.27
C TYR A 86 10.96 -3.09 -2.68
N VAL A 87 10.35 -2.02 -2.18
CA VAL A 87 8.96 -1.66 -2.50
C VAL A 87 8.83 -1.31 -3.98
N THR A 88 9.74 -0.50 -4.52
CA THR A 88 9.77 -0.13 -5.95
C THR A 88 10.00 -1.36 -6.83
N ALA A 89 10.98 -2.21 -6.49
CA ALA A 89 11.25 -3.44 -7.23
C ALA A 89 10.09 -4.45 -7.13
N LYS A 90 9.40 -4.53 -5.99
CA LYS A 90 8.22 -5.39 -5.80
C LYS A 90 7.06 -4.92 -6.68
N ALA A 91 6.82 -3.62 -6.76
CA ALA A 91 5.81 -3.04 -7.65
C ALA A 91 6.15 -3.35 -9.12
N ALA A 92 7.41 -3.13 -9.54
CA ALA A 92 7.86 -3.45 -10.89
C ALA A 92 7.67 -4.94 -11.24
N ARG A 93 8.02 -5.86 -10.33
CA ARG A 93 7.80 -7.32 -10.54
C ARG A 93 6.32 -7.67 -10.69
N ARG A 94 5.44 -7.00 -9.93
CA ARG A 94 3.99 -7.20 -10.05
C ARG A 94 3.51 -6.78 -11.43
N GLU A 95 3.96 -5.63 -11.92
CA GLU A 95 3.59 -5.12 -13.24
C GLU A 95 4.11 -6.02 -14.35
N ILE A 96 5.38 -6.45 -14.29
CA ILE A 96 5.96 -7.39 -15.26
C ILE A 96 5.13 -8.68 -15.34
N ARG A 97 4.67 -9.24 -14.21
CA ARG A 97 3.81 -10.44 -14.21
C ARG A 97 2.43 -10.17 -14.78
N ARG A 98 1.89 -8.97 -14.57
CA ARG A 98 0.62 -8.54 -15.14
C ARG A 98 0.74 -8.42 -16.65
N LEU A 99 1.72 -7.68 -17.15
CA LEU A 99 2.03 -7.56 -18.58
C LEU A 99 2.20 -8.94 -19.24
N LYS A 100 2.95 -9.86 -18.63
CA LYS A 100 3.09 -11.24 -19.13
C LYS A 100 1.77 -12.03 -19.16
N ARG A 101 0.80 -11.73 -18.30
CA ARG A 101 -0.53 -12.36 -18.33
C ARG A 101 -1.40 -11.76 -19.42
N VAL A 102 -1.35 -10.43 -19.56
CA VAL A 102 -2.04 -9.69 -20.62
C VAL A 102 -1.54 -10.13 -22.00
N GLN A 103 -0.22 -10.16 -22.21
CA GLN A 103 0.39 -10.61 -23.45
C GLN A 103 -0.01 -12.05 -23.79
N ARG A 104 0.13 -12.99 -22.84
CA ARG A 104 -0.28 -14.39 -23.08
C ARG A 104 -1.76 -14.56 -23.43
N LYS A 105 -2.65 -13.71 -22.88
CA LYS A 105 -4.08 -13.71 -23.22
C LYS A 105 -4.32 -13.08 -24.59
N ALA A 106 -3.60 -12.00 -24.92
CA ALA A 106 -3.64 -11.35 -26.23
C ALA A 106 -3.24 -12.33 -27.34
N ASP A 107 -2.13 -13.04 -27.17
CA ASP A 107 -1.61 -14.01 -28.14
C ASP A 107 -2.59 -15.16 -28.40
N ARG A 108 -3.43 -15.49 -27.40
CA ARG A 108 -4.46 -16.55 -27.48
C ARG A 108 -5.84 -16.03 -27.90
N GLY A 109 -5.98 -14.74 -28.19
CA GLY A 109 -7.27 -14.11 -28.54
C GLY A 109 -8.32 -14.17 -27.43
N GLN A 110 -7.91 -14.36 -26.16
CA GLN A 110 -8.84 -14.43 -25.04
C GLN A 110 -9.26 -13.03 -24.59
N PRO A 111 -10.52 -12.83 -24.17
CA PRO A 111 -10.97 -11.55 -23.66
C PRO A 111 -10.14 -11.14 -22.44
N GLN A 112 -9.62 -9.91 -22.47
CA GLN A 112 -8.88 -9.30 -21.38
C GLN A 112 -9.83 -8.61 -20.41
N SER A 113 -9.42 -8.48 -19.14
CA SER A 113 -10.23 -7.73 -18.18
C SER A 113 -10.06 -6.23 -18.45
N LEU A 114 -11.14 -5.44 -18.36
CA LEU A 114 -11.07 -3.98 -18.59
C LEU A 114 -10.16 -3.29 -17.56
N HIS A 115 -10.11 -3.81 -16.33
CA HIS A 115 -9.17 -3.38 -15.28
C HIS A 115 -7.70 -3.64 -15.68
N ASP A 116 -7.43 -4.52 -16.64
CA ASP A 116 -6.10 -4.73 -17.20
C ASP A 116 -5.76 -3.80 -18.40
N ILE A 117 -6.69 -2.95 -18.83
CA ILE A 117 -6.49 -2.03 -19.97
C ILE A 117 -6.60 -0.58 -19.51
N GLU A 118 -7.49 -0.28 -18.57
CA GLU A 118 -7.60 1.06 -17.97
C GLU A 118 -6.55 1.27 -16.89
N PHE A 119 -5.59 2.15 -17.18
CA PHE A 119 -4.80 2.80 -16.15
C PHE A 119 -4.83 4.31 -16.33
N ARG A 120 -5.08 5.01 -15.23
CA ARG A 120 -4.93 6.46 -15.07
C ARG A 120 -3.73 6.72 -14.17
#